data_AF-A0AA39NL64-F1
#
_entry.id   AF-A0AA39NL64-F1
#
_cell.length_a   1.000
_cell.length_b   1.000
_cell.length_c   1.000
_cell.angle_alpha   90.00
_cell.angle_beta   90.00
_cell.angle_gamma   90.00
#
_symmetry.space_group_name_H-M   'P 1'
#
loop_
_entity.id
_entity.type
_entity.pdbx_description
1 polymer ?
#
loop_
_entity_poly.entity_id
_entity_poly.type
_entity_poly.pdbx_seq_one_letter_code
_entity_poly.pdbx_strand_id
1 'polypeptide(L)'
;MQRAPPIIRLGRPLAQHTCASATSAYLNDIGSRTDARAVPPPIHTITQRPHEQCMYTEESLLLEKTSGLYLVSLSHIVPLPPSTEPPATLTLHEKLCGGFREERVTHVWTATVGSQSVIAKIFDPLYFIDPYEGTDPFPLLDLSVSREAEAYRRLAPLQGAQVPRCRGLFVSPLPSQGNRTVYVLLLEHIAGQDVRYLVPASKAPSLCLSHRTTIVDAAVNVFYDILMCGVKQRDMAPRNLIIRPPKPGGAAFCDKEDCPVRCSVDPGDVESVMIDFEGSELWDPDHEFYDEQTREKEMRALREDYMEDWWYGKYGV
;
A
#
# COMPACT_ATOMS: atom_id res chain seq x y z
N MET A 1 4.98 -7.04 33.28
CA MET A 1 5.39 -8.22 32.51
C MET A 1 5.49 -7.82 31.04
N GLN A 2 6.68 -7.77 30.46
CA GLN A 2 6.82 -7.62 29.01
C GLN A 2 6.45 -8.96 28.35
N ARG A 3 5.42 -8.97 27.51
CA ARG A 3 5.10 -10.16 26.68
C ARG A 3 6.18 -10.29 25.61
N ALA A 4 6.66 -11.51 25.38
CA ALA A 4 7.59 -11.78 24.28
C ALA A 4 6.95 -11.40 22.93
N PRO A 5 7.73 -10.87 21.97
CA PRO A 5 7.21 -10.49 20.66
C PRO A 5 6.67 -11.72 19.90
N PRO A 6 5.62 -11.56 19.06
CA PRO A 6 5.09 -12.66 18.27
C PRO A 6 6.09 -13.09 17.18
N ILE A 7 6.24 -14.40 17.03
CA ILE A 7 7.14 -15.03 16.07
C ILE A 7 6.32 -15.77 15.01
N ILE A 8 6.59 -15.50 13.73
CA ILE A 8 5.97 -16.14 12.58
C ILE A 8 7.05 -16.96 11.85
N ARG A 9 6.74 -18.22 11.53
CA ARG A 9 7.59 -19.04 10.66
C ARG A 9 7.15 -18.84 9.23
N LEU A 10 7.99 -18.19 8.43
CA LEU A 10 7.70 -18.01 7.01
C LEU A 10 7.66 -19.37 6.31
N GLY A 11 6.62 -19.59 5.52
CA GLY A 11 6.56 -20.73 4.61
C GLY A 11 7.48 -20.56 3.41
N ARG A 12 7.27 -21.37 2.37
CA ARG A 12 8.06 -21.26 1.14
C ARG A 12 7.69 -19.98 0.37
N PRO A 13 8.66 -19.29 -0.26
CA PRO A 13 8.37 -18.19 -1.18
C PRO A 13 7.60 -18.70 -2.42
N LEU A 14 6.72 -17.87 -2.97
CA LEU A 14 5.96 -18.12 -4.21
C LEU A 14 6.74 -17.64 -5.46
N ALA A 15 6.57 -18.27 -6.63
CA ALA A 15 7.17 -17.79 -7.89
C ALA A 15 6.26 -17.31 -8.99
N GLN A 16 6.93 -16.50 -9.80
CA GLN A 16 6.57 -15.88 -11.05
C GLN A 16 6.10 -16.88 -12.13
N HIS A 17 4.89 -16.63 -12.63
CA HIS A 17 4.56 -16.83 -14.03
C HIS A 17 4.00 -15.52 -14.59
N THR A 18 4.35 -15.22 -15.84
CA THR A 18 3.75 -14.17 -16.66
C THR A 18 2.26 -14.45 -16.83
N CYS A 19 1.41 -13.59 -16.28
CA CYS A 19 -0.01 -13.63 -16.55
C CYS A 19 -0.23 -13.20 -18.02
N ALA A 20 -0.51 -14.17 -18.88
CA ALA A 20 -1.02 -13.90 -20.22
C ALA A 20 -2.41 -13.25 -20.09
N SER A 21 -2.62 -12.22 -20.91
CA SER A 21 -3.82 -11.42 -21.08
C SER A 21 -5.12 -12.23 -21.03
N ALA A 22 -5.95 -11.95 -20.03
CA ALA A 22 -7.37 -12.28 -20.02
C ALA A 22 -8.19 -11.00 -19.77
N THR A 23 -8.14 -10.09 -20.73
CA THR A 23 -9.05 -8.94 -20.87
C THR A 23 -9.85 -9.14 -22.15
N SER A 24 -11.04 -9.73 -22.05
CA SER A 24 -12.15 -9.39 -22.93
C SER A 24 -13.43 -10.06 -22.40
N ALA A 25 -14.53 -9.31 -22.48
CA ALA A 25 -15.91 -9.69 -22.15
C ALA A 25 -16.31 -9.58 -20.67
N TYR A 26 -16.30 -8.38 -20.09
CA TYR A 26 -17.27 -7.98 -19.04
C TYR A 26 -17.39 -6.45 -18.89
N LEU A 27 -17.31 -5.68 -19.98
CA LEU A 27 -17.68 -4.26 -19.99
C LEU A 27 -18.28 -3.92 -21.35
N ASN A 28 -19.52 -4.32 -21.55
CA ASN A 28 -20.40 -3.79 -22.59
C ASN A 28 -21.83 -3.88 -22.05
N ASP A 29 -22.14 -3.07 -21.04
CA ASP A 29 -23.47 -2.51 -20.93
C ASP A 29 -23.45 -1.25 -20.06
N ILE A 30 -24.42 -0.38 -20.29
CA ILE A 30 -24.66 0.93 -19.67
C ILE A 30 -24.00 2.10 -20.41
N GLY A 31 -24.56 2.37 -21.58
CA GLY A 31 -24.60 3.71 -22.15
C GLY A 31 -25.70 4.57 -21.53
N SER A 32 -25.36 5.84 -21.28
CA SER A 32 -26.18 7.06 -21.43
C SER A 32 -27.51 7.22 -20.67
N ARG A 33 -27.56 8.20 -19.74
CA ARG A 33 -28.52 9.34 -19.78
C ARG A 33 -28.33 10.39 -18.64
N THR A 34 -27.97 11.60 -19.07
CA THR A 34 -28.49 12.95 -18.73
C THR A 34 -28.97 13.32 -17.30
N ASP A 35 -28.36 14.41 -16.80
CA ASP A 35 -28.90 15.55 -16.01
C ASP A 35 -30.03 15.32 -15.00
N ALA A 36 -29.68 15.47 -13.71
CA ALA A 36 -30.60 16.00 -12.70
C ALA A 36 -29.83 16.71 -11.57
N ARG A 37 -30.33 17.90 -11.21
CA ARG A 37 -29.79 18.87 -10.24
C ARG A 37 -29.55 18.27 -8.85
N ALA A 38 -28.39 18.57 -8.27
CA ALA A 38 -28.03 18.19 -6.91
C ALA A 38 -28.68 19.12 -5.86
N VAL A 39 -29.35 18.52 -4.87
CA VAL A 39 -29.70 19.12 -3.58
C VAL A 39 -28.76 18.49 -2.53
N PRO A 40 -28.09 19.26 -1.66
CA PRO A 40 -27.14 18.69 -0.70
C PRO A 40 -27.88 17.98 0.46
N PRO A 41 -27.41 16.80 0.92
CA PRO A 41 -27.96 16.14 2.10
C PRO A 41 -27.38 16.74 3.40
N PRO A 42 -28.08 16.56 4.54
CA PRO A 42 -27.75 17.22 5.80
C PRO A 42 -26.60 16.53 6.56
N ILE A 43 -25.84 17.35 7.27
CA ILE A 43 -24.69 16.99 8.09
C ILE A 43 -25.14 16.19 9.33
N HIS A 44 -24.64 14.97 9.49
CA HIS A 44 -24.73 14.21 10.74
C HIS A 44 -23.36 14.15 11.44
N THR A 45 -23.34 14.65 12.67
CA THR A 45 -22.20 14.66 13.59
C THR A 45 -21.85 13.22 14.00
N ILE A 46 -20.62 12.78 13.71
CA ILE A 46 -20.10 11.46 14.11
C ILE A 46 -19.47 11.56 15.49
N THR A 47 -20.09 10.93 16.49
CA THR A 47 -19.47 10.65 17.79
C THR A 47 -18.63 9.37 17.70
N GLN A 48 -17.36 9.48 18.10
CA GLN A 48 -16.42 8.35 18.20
C GLN A 48 -16.93 7.29 19.20
N ARG A 49 -16.92 6.01 18.79
CA ARG A 49 -17.07 4.85 19.69
C ARG A 49 -15.73 4.11 19.84
N PRO A 50 -15.42 3.58 21.04
CA PRO A 50 -14.11 3.01 21.36
C PRO A 50 -13.89 1.59 20.80
N HIS A 51 -12.61 1.27 20.59
CA HIS A 51 -12.02 0.04 20.03
C HIS A 51 -12.20 -1.22 20.90
N GLU A 52 -13.41 -1.71 21.08
CA GLU A 52 -13.63 -3.03 21.70
C GLU A 52 -14.75 -3.80 20.99
N GLN A 53 -14.39 -4.55 19.95
CA GLN A 53 -14.99 -5.86 19.59
C GLN A 53 -14.43 -6.34 18.24
N CYS A 54 -13.48 -7.26 18.31
CA CYS A 54 -13.20 -8.16 17.20
C CYS A 54 -12.95 -9.55 17.79
N MET A 55 -14.02 -10.15 18.30
CA MET A 55 -14.04 -11.54 18.74
C MET A 55 -14.65 -12.34 17.60
N TYR A 56 -13.89 -13.29 17.06
CA TYR A 56 -14.35 -14.22 16.04
C TYR A 56 -15.47 -15.10 16.60
N THR A 57 -16.56 -15.27 15.85
CA THR A 57 -17.64 -16.18 16.24
C THR A 57 -17.28 -17.61 15.83
N GLU A 58 -17.84 -18.62 16.53
CA GLU A 58 -17.69 -20.04 16.13
C GLU A 58 -18.19 -20.32 14.70
N GLU A 59 -19.07 -19.46 14.20
CA GLU A 59 -19.65 -19.53 12.86
C GLU A 59 -18.62 -19.22 11.76
N SER A 60 -17.72 -18.25 11.99
CA SER A 60 -16.60 -17.94 11.07
C SER A 60 -15.59 -19.09 10.97
N LEU A 61 -15.39 -19.85 12.05
CA LEU A 61 -14.54 -21.05 12.07
C LEU A 61 -15.20 -22.27 11.42
N LEU A 62 -16.53 -22.30 11.32
CA LEU A 62 -17.28 -23.37 10.68
C LEU A 62 -17.33 -23.20 9.16
N LEU A 63 -17.37 -21.95 8.67
CA LEU A 63 -17.26 -21.61 7.25
C LEU A 63 -15.91 -22.04 6.65
N GLU A 64 -14.85 -22.01 7.47
CA GLU A 64 -13.50 -22.51 7.15
C GLU A 64 -13.47 -24.05 6.90
N LYS A 65 -14.48 -24.80 7.38
CA LYS A 65 -14.56 -26.27 7.25
C LYS A 65 -15.41 -26.77 6.08
N THR A 66 -16.23 -25.94 5.45
CA THR A 66 -17.22 -26.39 4.44
C THR A 66 -16.95 -25.95 3.01
N SER A 67 -15.96 -25.11 2.74
CA SER A 67 -15.64 -24.68 1.37
C SER A 67 -14.71 -25.65 0.65
N GLY A 68 -15.31 -26.68 0.03
CA GLY A 68 -14.66 -27.57 -0.95
C GLY A 68 -14.12 -26.89 -2.22
N LEU A 69 -14.11 -25.56 -2.26
CA LEU A 69 -13.43 -24.71 -3.27
C LEU A 69 -11.94 -24.48 -2.93
N TYR A 70 -11.51 -24.85 -1.71
CA TYR A 70 -10.13 -24.76 -1.21
C TYR A 70 -9.10 -25.51 -2.07
N LEU A 71 -9.51 -26.51 -2.87
CA LEU A 71 -8.60 -27.29 -3.71
C LEU A 71 -8.51 -26.78 -5.16
N VAL A 72 -9.41 -25.90 -5.61
CA VAL A 72 -9.45 -25.43 -7.01
C VAL A 72 -8.70 -24.10 -7.19
N SER A 73 -8.55 -23.26 -6.16
CA SER A 73 -7.62 -22.10 -6.22
C SER A 73 -6.14 -22.55 -6.21
N LEU A 74 -5.87 -23.74 -5.67
CA LEU A 74 -4.53 -24.35 -5.64
C LEU A 74 -4.07 -24.91 -7.00
N SER A 75 -4.88 -24.90 -8.06
CA SER A 75 -4.45 -25.38 -9.38
C SER A 75 -3.63 -24.37 -10.20
N HIS A 76 -3.36 -23.17 -9.66
CA HIS A 76 -2.33 -22.26 -10.17
C HIS A 76 -1.08 -22.20 -9.27
N ILE A 77 -0.82 -23.24 -8.47
CA ILE A 77 0.46 -23.40 -7.77
C ILE A 77 1.54 -23.72 -8.80
N VAL A 78 2.41 -22.74 -9.02
CA VAL A 78 3.69 -22.92 -9.68
C VAL A 78 4.68 -23.43 -8.63
N PRO A 79 5.18 -24.68 -8.71
CA PRO A 79 6.21 -25.14 -7.81
C PRO A 79 7.56 -24.47 -8.12
N LEU A 80 8.20 -23.93 -7.09
CA LEU A 80 9.60 -23.46 -7.13
C LEU A 80 10.59 -24.54 -6.69
N PRO A 81 11.86 -24.47 -7.15
CA PRO A 81 12.92 -25.25 -6.57
C PRO A 81 13.12 -24.87 -5.09
N PRO A 82 13.56 -25.83 -4.26
CA PRO A 82 13.81 -25.61 -2.86
C PRO A 82 14.94 -24.57 -2.68
N SER A 83 14.66 -23.49 -1.95
CA SER A 83 15.75 -22.77 -1.28
C SER A 83 16.35 -23.74 -0.26
N THR A 84 17.66 -23.95 -0.34
CA THR A 84 18.42 -24.86 0.55
C THR A 84 18.61 -24.31 1.96
N GLU A 85 18.05 -23.13 2.27
CA GLU A 85 18.12 -22.53 3.60
C GLU A 85 16.85 -22.82 4.42
N PRO A 86 16.99 -23.05 5.75
CA PRO A 86 15.84 -23.26 6.61
C PRO A 86 14.87 -22.08 6.54
N PRO A 87 13.55 -22.31 6.76
CA PRO A 87 12.56 -21.24 6.70
C PRO A 87 12.97 -20.12 7.66
N ALA A 88 13.18 -18.93 7.10
CA ALA A 88 13.63 -17.79 7.87
C ALA A 88 12.57 -17.43 8.92
N THR A 89 13.02 -17.18 10.15
CA THR A 89 12.12 -16.80 11.24
C THR A 89 11.85 -15.30 11.15
N LEU A 90 10.57 -14.92 11.06
CA LEU A 90 10.11 -13.54 11.12
C LEU A 90 9.75 -13.19 12.57
N THR A 91 10.44 -12.20 13.14
CA THR A 91 10.09 -11.65 14.46
C THR A 91 9.39 -10.31 14.26
N LEU A 92 8.14 -10.19 14.73
CA LEU A 92 7.38 -8.95 14.64
C LEU A 92 7.70 -8.05 15.84
N HIS A 93 7.85 -6.75 15.60
CA HIS A 93 8.22 -5.77 16.63
C HIS A 93 7.08 -4.81 16.92
N GLU A 94 6.89 -3.82 16.06
CA GLU A 94 5.89 -2.77 16.23
C GLU A 94 4.80 -2.88 15.16
N LYS A 95 3.55 -2.83 15.59
CA LYS A 95 2.41 -2.74 14.67
C LYS A 95 2.33 -1.30 14.16
N LEU A 96 2.44 -1.14 12.85
CA LEU A 96 2.22 0.15 12.19
C LEU A 96 0.73 0.35 11.93
N CYS A 97 0.31 1.61 11.76
CA CYS A 97 -1.03 1.93 11.28
C CYS A 97 -1.25 1.25 9.93
N GLY A 98 -2.04 0.18 9.92
CA GLY A 98 -2.41 -0.52 8.68
C GLY A 98 -3.32 0.34 7.82
N GLY A 99 -3.37 0.04 6.52
CA GLY A 99 -4.42 0.56 5.66
C GLY A 99 -5.77 0.04 6.14
N PHE A 100 -6.65 0.94 6.57
CA PHE A 100 -8.08 0.65 6.58
C PHE A 100 -8.60 1.08 5.21
N ARG A 101 -8.89 0.09 4.37
CA ARG A 101 -9.81 0.32 3.25
C ARG A 101 -11.14 -0.26 3.68
N GLU A 102 -12.23 0.36 3.23
CA GLU A 102 -13.62 0.21 3.68
C GLU A 102 -14.08 -1.24 3.93
N GLU A 103 -13.36 -2.23 3.39
CA GLU A 103 -13.69 -3.65 3.32
C GLU A 103 -12.59 -4.58 3.86
N ARG A 104 -11.45 -4.08 4.39
CA ARG A 104 -10.34 -4.95 4.83
C ARG A 104 -9.37 -4.30 5.81
N VAL A 105 -8.84 -5.13 6.71
CA VAL A 105 -7.78 -4.74 7.65
C VAL A 105 -6.48 -5.46 7.31
N THR A 106 -5.57 -4.75 6.64
CA THR A 106 -4.20 -5.24 6.44
C THR A 106 -3.37 -4.93 7.69
N HIS A 107 -2.72 -5.95 8.27
CA HIS A 107 -1.86 -5.75 9.43
C HIS A 107 -0.42 -5.49 9.00
N VAL A 108 0.08 -4.29 9.26
CA VAL A 108 1.45 -3.91 8.90
C VAL A 108 2.31 -3.89 10.15
N TRP A 109 3.48 -4.51 10.08
CA TRP A 109 4.42 -4.62 11.19
C TRP A 109 5.83 -4.27 10.75
N THR A 110 6.58 -3.59 11.61
CA THR A 110 8.04 -3.68 11.56
C THR A 110 8.46 -5.06 12.05
N ALA A 111 9.45 -5.65 11.39
CA ALA A 111 9.87 -7.00 11.68
C ALA A 111 11.36 -7.20 11.35
N THR A 112 11.92 -8.31 11.82
CA THR A 112 13.28 -8.73 11.44
C THR A 112 13.26 -10.14 10.88
N VAL A 113 14.02 -10.33 9.80
CA VAL A 113 14.36 -11.64 9.23
C VAL A 113 15.87 -11.80 9.33
N GLY A 114 16.33 -12.68 10.22
CA GLY A 114 17.74 -12.71 10.62
C GLY A 114 18.15 -11.38 11.26
N SER A 115 19.15 -10.71 10.71
CA SER A 115 19.61 -9.38 11.14
C SER A 115 19.05 -8.22 10.32
N GLN A 116 18.18 -8.48 9.33
CA GLN A 116 17.66 -7.45 8.43
C GLN A 116 16.31 -6.93 8.93
N SER A 117 16.16 -5.59 8.97
CA SER A 117 14.89 -4.93 9.22
C SER A 117 14.01 -4.95 7.97
N VAL A 118 12.74 -5.33 8.14
CA VAL A 118 11.74 -5.46 7.07
C VAL A 118 10.38 -4.93 7.52
N ILE A 119 9.50 -4.69 6.56
CA ILE A 119 8.07 -4.51 6.78
C ILE A 119 7.35 -5.79 6.41
N ALA A 120 6.49 -6.28 7.31
CA ALA A 120 5.58 -7.39 7.05
C ALA A 120 4.15 -6.87 6.91
N LYS A 121 3.58 -6.95 5.71
CA LYS A 121 2.15 -6.78 5.47
C LYS A 121 1.50 -8.17 5.57
N ILE A 122 0.66 -8.37 6.57
CA ILE A 122 -0.06 -9.61 6.83
C ILE A 122 -1.50 -9.44 6.37
N PHE A 123 -1.90 -10.31 5.45
CA PHE A 123 -3.25 -10.38 4.92
C PHE A 123 -3.93 -11.63 5.45
N ASP A 124 -5.08 -11.40 6.05
CA ASP A 124 -5.75 -12.36 6.87
C ASP A 124 -7.20 -12.49 6.37
N PRO A 125 -7.62 -13.65 5.84
CA PRO A 125 -8.98 -13.85 5.32
C PRO A 125 -10.08 -13.55 6.33
N LEU A 126 -9.77 -13.70 7.63
CA LEU A 126 -10.71 -13.52 8.71
C LEU A 126 -11.00 -12.04 9.01
N TYR A 127 -10.16 -11.13 8.53
CA TYR A 127 -10.34 -9.68 8.64
C TYR A 127 -10.71 -9.02 7.30
N PHE A 128 -11.22 -9.82 6.37
CA PHE A 128 -11.80 -9.33 5.13
C PHE A 128 -13.30 -9.15 5.34
N ILE A 129 -13.76 -7.90 5.25
CA ILE A 129 -15.16 -7.52 5.42
C ILE A 129 -15.76 -7.41 4.03
N ASP A 130 -16.56 -8.39 3.64
CA ASP A 130 -17.32 -8.31 2.40
C ASP A 130 -18.44 -7.27 2.54
N PRO A 131 -18.45 -6.18 1.74
CA PRO A 131 -19.54 -5.21 1.75
C PRO A 131 -20.84 -5.78 1.15
N TYR A 132 -20.75 -6.88 0.39
CA TYR A 132 -21.87 -7.51 -0.30
C TYR A 132 -22.18 -8.87 0.32
N GLU A 133 -22.54 -8.88 1.62
CA GLU A 133 -22.96 -10.04 2.41
C GLU A 133 -23.18 -11.33 1.58
N GLY A 134 -22.14 -12.18 1.47
CA GLY A 134 -22.26 -13.49 0.80
C GLY A 134 -21.12 -13.87 -0.14
N THR A 135 -20.13 -13.01 -0.33
CA THR A 135 -18.90 -13.31 -1.06
C THR A 135 -17.90 -13.98 -0.14
N ASP A 136 -17.33 -15.08 -0.62
CA ASP A 136 -16.23 -15.76 0.07
C ASP A 136 -15.02 -14.80 0.19
N PRO A 137 -14.54 -14.49 1.41
CA PRO A 137 -13.41 -13.57 1.61
C PRO A 137 -12.09 -14.10 1.04
N PHE A 138 -11.96 -15.42 0.85
CA PHE A 138 -10.72 -16.04 0.41
C PHE A 138 -10.36 -15.69 -1.05
N PRO A 139 -11.24 -15.87 -2.06
CA PRO A 139 -10.95 -15.43 -3.44
C PRO A 139 -10.67 -13.93 -3.59
N LEU A 140 -11.35 -13.08 -2.82
CA LEU A 140 -11.13 -11.64 -2.85
C LEU A 140 -9.76 -11.26 -2.27
N LEU A 141 -9.38 -11.92 -1.17
CA LEU A 141 -8.04 -11.76 -0.60
C LEU A 141 -6.96 -12.25 -1.57
N ASP A 142 -7.13 -13.43 -2.15
CA ASP A 142 -6.20 -14.01 -3.14
C ASP A 142 -5.99 -13.03 -4.30
N LEU A 143 -7.06 -12.47 -4.83
CA LEU A 143 -7.01 -11.47 -5.90
C LEU A 143 -6.27 -10.19 -5.45
N SER A 144 -6.59 -9.68 -4.25
CA SER A 144 -5.98 -8.46 -3.73
C SER A 144 -4.47 -8.63 -3.51
N VAL A 145 -4.08 -9.71 -2.84
CA VAL A 145 -2.68 -10.04 -2.55
C VAL A 145 -1.90 -10.30 -3.83
N SER A 146 -2.48 -11.04 -4.77
CA SER A 146 -1.85 -11.33 -6.06
C SER A 146 -1.63 -10.07 -6.88
N ARG A 147 -2.60 -9.14 -6.90
CA ARG A 147 -2.46 -7.85 -7.58
C ARG A 147 -1.37 -6.98 -6.98
N GLU A 148 -1.29 -6.90 -5.65
CA GLU A 148 -0.23 -6.12 -5.01
C GLU A 148 1.15 -6.74 -5.26
N ALA A 149 1.29 -8.07 -5.16
CA ALA A 149 2.54 -8.76 -5.47
C ALA A 149 2.97 -8.56 -6.93
N GLU A 150 2.03 -8.63 -7.87
CA GLU A 150 2.26 -8.37 -9.29
C GLU A 150 2.65 -6.91 -9.56
N ALA A 151 2.07 -5.94 -8.85
CA ALA A 151 2.49 -4.54 -8.93
C ALA A 151 3.97 -4.39 -8.56
N TYR A 152 4.40 -4.95 -7.42
CA TYR A 152 5.82 -4.94 -7.05
C TYR A 152 6.71 -5.63 -8.09
N ARG A 153 6.23 -6.72 -8.72
CA ARG A 153 6.98 -7.41 -9.78
C ARG A 153 7.22 -6.49 -10.99
N ARG A 154 6.18 -5.77 -11.46
CA ARG A 154 6.29 -4.82 -12.57
C ARG A 154 7.19 -3.63 -12.23
N LEU A 155 7.18 -3.21 -10.97
CA LEU A 155 7.99 -2.12 -10.44
C LEU A 155 9.43 -2.52 -10.11
N ALA A 156 9.89 -3.71 -10.52
CA ALA A 156 11.27 -4.15 -10.31
C ALA A 156 12.34 -3.10 -10.70
N PRO A 157 12.21 -2.32 -11.80
CA PRO A 157 13.18 -1.27 -12.15
C PRO A 157 13.29 -0.15 -11.11
N LEU A 158 12.25 0.09 -10.31
CA LEU A 158 12.17 1.18 -9.34
C LEU A 158 12.50 0.73 -7.91
N GLN A 159 12.61 -0.57 -7.66
CA GLN A 159 12.79 -1.15 -6.32
C GLN A 159 14.12 -0.75 -5.68
N GLY A 160 14.05 -0.28 -4.43
CA GLY A 160 15.18 0.22 -3.64
C GLY A 160 15.48 1.70 -3.87
N ALA A 161 14.89 2.32 -4.90
CA ALA A 161 14.99 3.75 -5.17
C ALA A 161 13.66 4.44 -4.83
N GLN A 162 12.64 4.25 -5.67
CA GLN A 162 11.34 4.93 -5.58
C GLN A 162 10.22 4.05 -5.03
N VAL A 163 10.43 2.74 -4.96
CA VAL A 163 9.52 1.80 -4.29
C VAL A 163 10.33 0.82 -3.42
N PRO A 164 9.77 0.24 -2.34
CA PRO A 164 10.49 -0.72 -1.52
C PRO A 164 10.86 -1.98 -2.31
N ARG A 165 12.01 -2.58 -1.99
CA ARG A 165 12.31 -3.93 -2.50
C ARG A 165 11.29 -4.94 -1.95
N CYS A 166 10.63 -5.66 -2.85
CA CYS A 166 9.79 -6.79 -2.50
C CYS A 166 10.66 -8.02 -2.25
N ARG A 167 10.65 -8.52 -1.03
CA ARG A 167 11.42 -9.71 -0.62
C ARG A 167 10.66 -11.02 -0.90
N GLY A 168 9.36 -10.92 -1.12
CA GLY A 168 8.52 -12.03 -1.53
C GLY A 168 7.17 -12.05 -0.82
N LEU A 169 6.28 -12.88 -1.36
CA LEU A 169 5.01 -13.23 -0.78
C LEU A 169 5.09 -14.66 -0.23
N PHE A 170 4.65 -14.83 1.01
CA PHE A 170 4.72 -16.08 1.75
C PHE A 170 3.35 -16.47 2.27
N VAL A 171 3.10 -17.78 2.37
CA VAL A 171 1.98 -18.32 3.14
C VAL A 171 2.52 -18.80 4.47
N SER A 172 1.93 -18.37 5.57
CA SER A 172 2.35 -18.77 6.92
C SER A 172 1.19 -19.32 7.72
N PRO A 173 1.33 -20.50 8.36
CA PRO A 173 0.38 -20.91 9.38
C PRO A 173 0.56 -20.04 10.64
N LEU A 174 -0.52 -19.85 11.39
CA LEU A 174 -0.54 -19.25 12.72
C LEU A 174 -0.80 -20.37 13.74
N PRO A 175 0.25 -20.97 14.34
CA PRO A 175 0.09 -22.16 15.17
C PRO A 175 -0.79 -21.94 16.41
N SER A 176 -0.74 -20.74 16.98
CA SER A 176 -1.58 -20.35 18.11
C SER A 176 -3.07 -20.18 17.76
N GLN A 177 -3.43 -20.26 16.48
CA GLN A 177 -4.79 -20.11 15.96
C GLN A 177 -5.18 -21.32 15.10
N GLY A 178 -4.84 -22.53 15.55
CA GLY A 178 -5.24 -23.76 14.88
C GLY A 178 -4.55 -24.02 13.53
N ASN A 179 -3.37 -23.43 13.31
CA ASN A 179 -2.61 -23.49 12.04
C ASN A 179 -3.32 -22.83 10.85
N ARG A 180 -4.31 -21.97 11.10
CA ARG A 180 -4.89 -21.11 10.07
C ARG A 180 -3.81 -20.36 9.29
N THR A 181 -3.95 -20.27 7.98
CA THR A 181 -2.95 -19.64 7.11
C THR A 181 -3.25 -18.18 6.84
N VAL A 182 -2.20 -17.37 6.78
CA VAL A 182 -2.23 -15.96 6.35
C VAL A 182 -1.20 -15.75 5.24
N TYR A 183 -1.43 -14.72 4.42
CA TYR A 183 -0.42 -14.24 3.47
C TYR A 183 0.46 -13.20 4.15
N VAL A 184 1.76 -13.25 3.88
CA VAL A 184 2.75 -12.31 4.39
C VAL A 184 3.55 -11.77 3.21
N LEU A 185 3.34 -10.51 2.87
CA LEU A 185 4.17 -9.78 1.90
C LEU A 185 5.30 -9.08 2.65
N LEU A 186 6.54 -9.44 2.33
CA LEU A 186 7.73 -8.86 2.95
C LEU A 186 8.34 -7.80 2.06
N LEU A 187 8.55 -6.63 2.65
CA LEU A 187 9.07 -5.45 1.97
C LEU A 187 10.32 -4.92 2.71
N GLU A 188 11.17 -4.22 1.97
CA GLU A 188 12.23 -3.41 2.56
C GLU A 188 11.67 -2.39 3.55
N HIS A 189 12.32 -2.28 4.71
CA HIS A 189 12.07 -1.17 5.63
C HIS A 189 12.74 0.11 5.10
N ILE A 190 11.93 1.14 4.85
CA ILE A 190 12.40 2.43 4.34
C ILE A 190 12.67 3.37 5.52
N ALA A 191 13.89 3.91 5.57
CA ALA A 191 14.22 4.98 6.52
C ALA A 191 13.57 6.29 6.07
N GLY A 192 12.97 7.03 7.00
CA GLY A 192 12.27 8.28 6.70
C GLY A 192 10.95 8.38 7.44
N GLN A 193 10.11 9.30 7.00
CA GLN A 193 8.76 9.48 7.51
C GLN A 193 7.76 9.64 6.36
N ASP A 194 6.56 9.09 6.53
CA ASP A 194 5.47 9.42 5.61
C ASP A 194 5.07 10.90 5.75
N VAL A 195 4.55 11.49 4.67
CA VAL A 195 4.32 12.93 4.58
C VAL A 195 3.38 13.44 5.67
N ARG A 196 2.45 12.61 6.19
CA ARG A 196 1.53 13.05 7.26
C ARG A 196 2.24 13.29 8.58
N TYR A 197 3.25 12.48 8.90
CA TYR A 197 4.04 12.67 10.12
C TYR A 197 5.10 13.74 9.94
N LEU A 198 5.64 13.84 8.73
CA LEU A 198 6.62 14.85 8.35
C LEU A 198 6.01 16.27 8.39
N VAL A 199 4.76 16.40 7.93
CA VAL A 199 3.99 17.64 7.95
C VAL A 199 2.62 17.37 8.58
N PRO A 200 2.50 17.38 9.92
CA PRO A 200 1.19 17.17 10.56
C PRO A 200 0.19 18.30 10.26
N ALA A 201 -1.12 18.03 10.30
CA ALA A 201 -2.22 19.00 10.08
C ALA A 201 -2.03 20.34 10.74
N SER A 202 -1.71 20.30 12.03
CA SER A 202 -1.49 21.48 12.84
C SER A 202 -0.35 22.39 12.34
N LYS A 203 0.58 21.85 11.54
CA LYS A 203 1.74 22.54 10.97
C LYS A 203 1.69 22.69 9.45
N ALA A 204 0.72 22.08 8.76
CA ALA A 204 0.57 22.23 7.32
C ALA A 204 0.44 23.72 6.88
N PRO A 205 -0.27 24.61 7.62
CA PRO A 205 -0.31 26.04 7.29
C PRO A 205 1.06 26.75 7.33
N SER A 206 1.99 26.28 8.18
CA SER A 206 3.33 26.85 8.29
C SER A 206 4.34 26.27 7.29
N LEU A 207 3.99 25.22 6.55
CA LEU A 207 4.82 24.69 5.45
C LEU A 207 5.04 25.77 4.38
N CYS A 208 6.30 26.02 4.01
CA CYS A 208 6.62 27.03 3.00
C CYS A 208 6.24 26.54 1.59
N LEU A 209 6.01 27.47 0.66
CA LEU A 209 5.61 27.13 -0.71
C LEU A 209 6.65 26.25 -1.42
N SER A 210 7.94 26.54 -1.26
CA SER A 210 9.01 25.73 -1.86
C SER A 210 8.91 24.27 -1.44
N HIS A 211 8.73 23.99 -0.14
CA HIS A 211 8.61 22.62 0.36
C HIS A 211 7.29 21.96 -0.06
N ARG A 212 6.17 22.70 -0.11
CA ARG A 212 4.90 22.17 -0.65
C ARG A 212 5.08 21.69 -2.08
N THR A 213 5.65 22.54 -2.94
CA THR A 213 5.90 22.24 -4.34
C THR A 213 6.84 21.06 -4.48
N THR A 214 7.98 21.05 -3.80
CA THR A 214 8.95 19.95 -3.96
C THR A 214 8.40 18.60 -3.49
N ILE A 215 7.63 18.55 -2.39
CA ILE A 215 7.02 17.29 -1.92
C ILE A 215 6.01 16.77 -2.94
N VAL A 216 5.16 17.64 -3.48
CA VAL A 216 4.17 17.26 -4.51
C VAL A 216 4.88 16.85 -5.81
N ASP A 217 5.91 17.56 -6.23
CA ASP A 217 6.72 17.19 -7.40
C ASP A 217 7.36 15.82 -7.23
N ALA A 218 7.93 15.54 -6.06
CA ALA A 218 8.51 14.23 -5.74
C ALA A 218 7.46 13.11 -5.76
N ALA A 219 6.22 13.40 -5.33
CA ALA A 219 5.11 12.45 -5.39
C ALA A 219 4.68 12.15 -6.83
N VAL A 220 4.47 13.20 -7.64
CA VAL A 220 4.01 13.10 -9.03
C VAL A 220 5.06 12.43 -9.91
N ASN A 221 6.35 12.74 -9.71
CA ASN A 221 7.43 12.09 -10.45
C ASN A 221 7.43 10.57 -10.21
N VAL A 222 7.39 10.14 -8.94
CA VAL A 222 7.35 8.72 -8.59
C VAL A 222 6.07 8.05 -9.12
N PHE A 223 4.92 8.72 -9.02
CA PHE A 223 3.66 8.22 -9.59
C PHE A 223 3.75 7.96 -11.08
N TYR A 224 4.36 8.89 -11.82
CA TYR A 224 4.50 8.75 -13.26
C TYR A 224 5.45 7.61 -13.63
N ASP A 225 6.59 7.47 -12.93
CA ASP A 225 7.51 6.34 -13.13
C ASP A 225 6.83 4.99 -12.84
N ILE A 226 5.97 4.93 -11.82
CA ILE A 226 5.13 3.77 -11.50
C ILE A 226 4.13 3.48 -12.63
N LEU A 227 3.47 4.51 -13.17
CA LEU A 227 2.54 4.40 -14.28
C LEU A 227 3.22 3.85 -15.55
N MET A 228 4.43 4.32 -15.86
CA MET A 228 5.23 3.84 -16.99
C MET A 228 5.60 2.35 -16.87
N CYS A 229 5.57 1.79 -15.66
CA CYS A 229 5.74 0.35 -15.42
C CYS A 229 4.43 -0.45 -15.58
N GLY A 230 3.33 0.18 -16.03
CA GLY A 230 2.03 -0.46 -16.18
C GLY A 230 1.32 -0.72 -14.84
N VAL A 231 1.58 0.12 -13.83
CA VAL A 231 0.90 0.08 -12.52
C VAL A 231 0.23 1.42 -12.28
N LYS A 232 -1.09 1.43 -12.12
CA LYS A 232 -1.82 2.65 -11.76
C LYS A 232 -2.12 2.65 -10.27
N GLN A 233 -1.35 3.44 -9.53
CA GLN A 233 -1.58 3.67 -8.10
C GLN A 233 -2.89 4.46 -7.93
N ARG A 234 -3.84 3.91 -7.17
CA ARG A 234 -5.14 4.55 -6.91
C ARG A 234 -5.17 5.38 -5.61
N ASP A 235 -4.13 5.26 -4.79
CA ASP A 235 -4.09 5.84 -3.45
C ASP A 235 -2.82 6.69 -3.26
N MET A 236 -2.75 7.76 -4.05
CA MET A 236 -1.74 8.82 -3.95
C MET A 236 -2.00 9.72 -2.74
N ALA A 237 -2.18 9.10 -1.57
CA ALA A 237 -2.34 9.82 -0.32
C ALA A 237 -0.98 10.10 0.33
N PRO A 238 -0.85 11.19 1.11
CA PRO A 238 0.37 11.53 1.86
C PRO A 238 0.94 10.40 2.73
N ARG A 239 0.07 9.49 3.21
CA ARG A 239 0.45 8.31 3.98
C ARG A 239 1.28 7.28 3.22
N ASN A 240 1.18 7.30 1.89
CA ASN A 240 1.81 6.32 1.01
C ASN A 240 3.11 6.84 0.40
N LEU A 241 3.54 8.06 0.75
CA LEU A 241 4.82 8.59 0.31
C LEU A 241 5.74 8.79 1.53
N ILE A 242 6.85 8.07 1.57
CA ILE A 242 7.92 8.26 2.55
C ILE A 242 8.98 9.17 1.96
N ILE A 243 9.37 10.21 2.69
CA ILE A 243 10.55 11.02 2.35
C ILE A 243 11.74 10.53 3.17
N ARG A 244 12.83 10.17 2.50
CA ARG A 244 14.07 9.75 3.16
C ARG A 244 14.74 10.95 3.83
N PRO A 245 15.44 10.73 4.96
CA PRO A 245 16.21 11.80 5.57
C PRO A 245 17.31 12.27 4.60
N PRO A 246 17.60 13.58 4.56
CA PRO A 246 18.65 14.12 3.71
C PRO A 246 20.01 13.61 4.19
N LYS A 247 21.01 13.70 3.30
CA LYS A 247 22.40 13.42 3.68
C LYS A 247 22.81 14.35 4.83
N PRO A 248 23.56 13.87 5.84
CA PRO A 248 23.94 14.69 6.98
C PRO A 248 24.71 15.95 6.54
N GLY A 249 24.11 17.13 6.71
CA GLY A 249 24.64 18.41 6.21
C GLY A 249 24.56 19.59 7.20
N GLY A 250 23.96 19.41 8.37
CA GLY A 250 23.99 20.35 9.51
C GLY A 250 23.23 21.67 9.38
N ALA A 251 22.96 22.17 8.17
CA ALA A 251 22.23 23.42 7.93
C ALA A 251 20.73 23.21 7.69
N ALA A 252 19.92 24.24 7.97
CA ALA A 252 18.53 24.28 7.54
C ALA A 252 18.46 24.51 6.02
N PHE A 253 17.50 23.87 5.37
CA PHE A 253 17.19 24.00 3.95
C PHE A 253 16.21 25.14 3.64
N CYS A 254 15.64 25.79 4.67
CA CYS A 254 14.89 27.04 4.49
C CYS A 254 15.01 27.98 5.68
N ASP A 255 14.89 29.28 5.41
CA ASP A 255 14.98 30.36 6.40
C ASP A 255 13.67 30.58 7.17
N LYS A 256 12.56 29.95 6.76
CA LYS A 256 11.28 30.03 7.46
C LYS A 256 11.33 29.21 8.75
N GLU A 257 11.53 29.90 9.88
CA GLU A 257 11.72 29.29 11.21
C GLU A 257 10.58 28.34 11.64
N ASP A 258 9.33 28.64 11.27
CA ASP A 258 8.15 27.82 11.61
C ASP A 258 7.85 26.72 10.58
N CYS A 259 8.68 26.55 9.55
CA CYS A 259 8.50 25.48 8.57
C CYS A 259 8.84 24.12 9.20
N PRO A 260 7.89 23.15 9.24
CA PRO A 260 8.06 21.88 9.95
C PRO A 260 9.18 21.01 9.39
N VAL A 261 9.54 21.23 8.12
CA VAL A 261 10.52 20.40 7.39
C VAL A 261 11.81 21.14 7.07
N ARG A 262 12.04 22.30 7.70
CA ARG A 262 13.21 23.15 7.42
C ARG A 262 14.55 22.44 7.53
N CYS A 263 14.66 21.37 8.32
CA CYS A 263 15.89 20.58 8.47
C CYS A 263 15.76 19.12 7.99
N SER A 264 14.59 18.71 7.49
CA SER A 264 14.30 17.31 7.15
C SER A 264 13.98 17.09 5.68
N VAL A 265 13.79 18.16 4.89
CA VAL A 265 13.58 18.07 3.44
C VAL A 265 14.47 19.09 2.76
N ASP A 266 15.38 18.61 1.92
CA ASP A 266 16.18 19.42 1.01
C ASP A 266 15.41 19.63 -0.30
N PRO A 267 14.94 20.84 -0.63
CA PRO A 267 14.25 21.09 -1.90
C PRO A 267 15.04 20.71 -3.15
N GLY A 268 16.38 20.60 -3.06
CA GLY A 268 17.26 20.23 -4.17
C GLY A 268 17.55 18.73 -4.29
N ASP A 269 17.25 17.92 -3.27
CA ASP A 269 17.58 16.49 -3.20
C ASP A 269 16.51 15.71 -2.41
N VAL A 270 15.27 15.70 -2.91
CA VAL A 270 14.17 14.94 -2.29
C VAL A 270 14.16 13.51 -2.81
N GLU A 271 14.56 12.58 -1.95
CA GLU A 271 14.40 11.15 -2.18
C GLU A 271 13.06 10.67 -1.60
N SER A 272 12.11 10.33 -2.47
CA SER A 272 10.79 9.84 -2.09
C SER A 272 10.59 8.36 -2.45
N VAL A 273 9.79 7.67 -1.65
CA VAL A 273 9.43 6.27 -1.84
C VAL A 273 7.93 6.10 -1.72
N MET A 274 7.29 5.64 -2.80
CA MET A 274 5.89 5.23 -2.78
C MET A 274 5.77 3.84 -2.18
N ILE A 275 4.87 3.70 -1.21
CA ILE A 275 4.54 2.45 -0.55
C ILE A 275 3.06 2.12 -0.78
N ASP A 276 2.66 0.94 -0.33
CA ASP A 276 1.27 0.47 -0.33
C ASP A 276 0.60 0.47 -1.72
N PHE A 277 0.80 -0.63 -2.46
CA PHE A 277 0.22 -0.80 -3.80
C PHE A 277 -1.10 -1.58 -3.78
N GLU A 278 -1.69 -1.71 -2.60
CA GLU A 278 -2.96 -2.39 -2.41
C GLU A 278 -4.07 -1.71 -3.24
N GLY A 279 -4.78 -2.48 -4.05
CA GLY A 279 -5.83 -1.95 -4.93
C GLY A 279 -5.34 -1.14 -6.13
N SER A 280 -4.05 -1.20 -6.47
CA SER A 280 -3.55 -0.67 -7.75
C SER A 280 -4.17 -1.42 -8.93
N GLU A 281 -4.32 -0.73 -10.07
CA GLU A 281 -4.65 -1.39 -11.33
C GLU A 281 -3.38 -1.77 -12.08
N LEU A 282 -3.47 -2.83 -12.88
CA LEU A 282 -2.38 -3.32 -13.70
C LEU A 282 -2.78 -3.14 -15.16
N TRP A 283 -2.04 -2.32 -15.88
CA TRP A 283 -2.29 -1.98 -17.29
C TRP A 283 -1.14 -2.47 -18.13
N ASP A 284 -1.36 -2.75 -19.42
CA ASP A 284 -0.21 -2.95 -20.30
C ASP A 284 0.58 -1.64 -20.35
N PRO A 285 1.93 -1.67 -20.29
CA PRO A 285 2.74 -0.46 -20.33
C PRO A 285 2.40 0.31 -21.61
N ASP A 286 1.79 1.48 -21.44
CA ASP A 286 1.27 2.25 -22.55
C ASP A 286 2.41 3.04 -23.20
N HIS A 287 2.53 2.88 -24.53
CA HIS A 287 3.55 3.53 -25.33
C HIS A 287 3.16 4.94 -25.81
N GLU A 288 1.96 5.43 -25.51
CA GLU A 288 1.53 6.78 -25.86
C GLU A 288 2.10 7.85 -24.91
N PHE A 289 2.53 7.49 -23.70
CA PHE A 289 3.15 8.41 -22.73
C PHE A 289 4.62 8.77 -23.01
N TYR A 290 5.18 8.32 -24.15
CA TYR A 290 6.58 8.59 -24.50
C TYR A 290 6.80 9.97 -25.13
N ASP A 291 5.74 10.70 -25.47
CA ASP A 291 5.86 12.11 -25.88
C ASP A 291 6.12 13.01 -24.66
N GLU A 292 7.28 13.66 -24.65
CA GLU A 292 7.73 14.48 -23.53
C GLU A 292 6.79 15.67 -23.26
N GLN A 293 6.17 16.23 -24.31
CA GLN A 293 5.24 17.35 -24.18
C GLN A 293 3.92 16.92 -23.52
N THR A 294 3.40 15.75 -23.90
CA THR A 294 2.20 15.15 -23.31
C THR A 294 2.46 14.80 -21.86
N ARG A 295 3.60 14.14 -21.57
CA ARG A 295 4.04 13.88 -20.20
C ARG A 295 4.07 15.15 -19.36
N GLU A 296 4.73 16.20 -19.82
CA GLU A 296 4.87 17.43 -19.04
C GLU A 296 3.52 18.09 -18.77
N LYS A 297 2.62 18.09 -19.76
CA LYS A 297 1.25 18.60 -19.65
C LYS A 297 0.45 17.82 -18.60
N GLU A 298 0.49 16.50 -18.63
CA GLU A 298 -0.23 15.65 -17.66
C GLU A 298 0.36 15.78 -16.25
N MET A 299 1.69 15.77 -16.12
CA MET A 299 2.34 15.97 -14.83
C MET A 299 2.01 17.34 -14.25
N ARG A 300 1.88 18.38 -15.07
CA ARG A 300 1.44 19.71 -14.62
C ARG A 300 0.04 19.67 -14.03
N ALA A 301 -0.91 19.04 -14.72
CA ALA A 301 -2.28 18.88 -14.22
C ALA A 301 -2.31 18.10 -12.88
N LEU A 302 -1.56 16.99 -12.79
CA LEU A 302 -1.46 16.22 -11.55
C LEU A 302 -0.85 17.02 -10.40
N ARG A 303 0.18 17.84 -10.66
CA ARG A 303 0.77 18.71 -9.64
C ARG A 303 -0.24 19.70 -9.09
N GLU A 304 -1.04 20.32 -9.95
CA GLU A 304 -2.10 21.25 -9.53
C GLU A 304 -3.15 20.54 -8.69
N ASP A 305 -3.66 19.39 -9.16
CA ASP A 305 -4.66 18.58 -8.46
C ASP A 305 -4.16 18.14 -7.08
N TYR A 306 -2.94 17.59 -6.97
CA TYR A 306 -2.41 17.11 -5.70
C TYR A 306 -1.97 18.26 -4.77
N MET A 307 -1.55 19.41 -5.30
CA MET A 307 -1.30 20.59 -4.48
C MET A 307 -2.58 21.02 -3.75
N GLU A 308 -3.72 21.02 -4.44
CA GLU A 308 -5.02 21.29 -3.83
C GLU A 308 -5.43 20.18 -2.87
N ASP A 309 -5.43 18.92 -3.32
CA ASP A 309 -5.94 17.80 -2.53
C ASP A 309 -5.15 17.52 -1.24
N TRP A 310 -3.82 17.67 -1.26
CA TRP A 310 -2.98 17.36 -0.10
C TRP A 310 -2.96 18.49 0.92
N TRP A 311 -2.94 19.75 0.47
CA TRP A 311 -2.72 20.89 1.37
C TRP A 311 -3.97 21.70 1.67
N TYR A 312 -5.01 21.63 0.82
CA TYR A 312 -6.21 22.47 0.94
C TYR A 312 -7.52 21.68 0.83
N GLY A 313 -7.48 20.41 0.41
CA GLY A 313 -8.64 19.61 0.00
C GLY A 313 -8.78 18.27 0.73
N LYS A 314 -9.12 17.22 -0.05
CA LYS A 314 -9.65 15.93 0.42
C LYS A 314 -8.80 15.20 1.46
N TYR A 315 -7.48 15.29 1.36
CA TYR A 315 -6.59 14.62 2.29
C TYR A 315 -6.19 15.48 3.47
N GLY A 316 -6.45 16.79 3.39
CA GLY A 316 -6.26 17.82 4.41
C GLY A 316 -5.25 17.37 5.45
N VAL A 317 -4.00 17.20 5.01
CA VAL A 317 -2.94 16.74 5.91
C VAL A 317 -2.88 17.68 7.07
#